data_AF-A0A921JQD1-F1
#
_entry.id   AF-A0A921JQD1-F1
#
_cell.length_a   1.000
_cell.length_b   1.000
_cell.length_c   1.000
_cell.angle_alpha   90.00
_cell.angle_beta   90.00
_cell.angle_gamma   90.00
#
_symmetry.space_group_name_H-M   'P 1'
#
loop_
_entity.id
_entity.type
_entity.pdbx_description
1 polymer ?
#
loop_
_entity_poly.entity_id
_entity_poly.type
_entity_poly.pdbx_seq_one_letter_code
_entity_poly.pdbx_strand_id
1 'polypeptide(L)'
;AFDHYAHWLKGATDDGGILYPIMPAGTFIWVFRAALLAAVILHIWSAASLSAKTLANRGDKYAVTKKKAQTYSSRTMRWGGIIIAAFLIFHLIQFTIIPGSFGGNGDEPHTMVLAGFQQWWMVLLYAICMVLICMHIRHGFFSAFTTLGANTSAGAFKVLNVLAWIVALVLFIGFMVMPLAVLFGVIG
;
A
#
# COMPACT_ATOMS: atom_id res chain seq x y z
N ALA A 1 10.78 -4.91 -22.72
CA ALA A 1 10.61 -3.54 -22.16
C ALA A 1 10.54 -3.54 -20.63
N PHE A 2 9.69 -4.38 -20.03
CA PHE A 2 9.55 -4.49 -18.56
C PHE A 2 10.86 -4.85 -17.85
N ASP A 3 11.52 -5.95 -18.26
CA ASP A 3 12.76 -6.38 -17.62
C ASP A 3 13.90 -5.39 -17.85
N HIS A 4 14.01 -4.82 -19.06
CA HIS A 4 14.97 -3.76 -19.35
C HIS A 4 14.83 -2.58 -18.38
N TYR A 5 13.61 -2.10 -18.15
CA TYR A 5 13.36 -1.04 -17.16
C TYR A 5 13.75 -1.48 -15.74
N ALA A 6 13.46 -2.73 -15.36
CA ALA A 6 13.84 -3.26 -14.05
C ALA A 6 15.37 -3.36 -13.87
N HIS A 7 16.11 -3.79 -14.90
CA HIS A 7 17.57 -3.85 -14.90
C HIS A 7 18.18 -2.44 -14.85
N TRP A 8 17.64 -1.50 -15.62
CA TRP A 8 18.05 -0.09 -15.61
C TRP A 8 17.89 0.54 -14.23
N LEU A 9 16.74 0.32 -13.59
CA LEU A 9 16.50 0.83 -12.23
C LEU A 9 17.46 0.23 -11.20
N LYS A 10 17.84 -1.05 -11.37
CA LYS A 10 18.83 -1.74 -10.52
C LYS A 10 20.27 -1.30 -10.81
N GLY A 11 20.51 -0.47 -11.82
CA GLY A 11 21.86 -0.09 -12.25
C GLY A 11 22.63 -1.25 -12.90
N ALA A 12 21.91 -2.24 -13.42
CA ALA A 12 22.47 -3.42 -14.09
C ALA A 12 22.59 -3.23 -15.61
N THR A 13 22.53 -1.98 -16.08
CA THR A 13 22.60 -1.58 -17.48
C THR A 13 23.85 -0.72 -17.68
N ASP A 14 24.41 -0.71 -18.88
CA ASP A 14 25.72 -0.09 -19.20
C ASP A 14 25.77 1.42 -18.93
N ASP A 15 24.62 2.08 -18.82
CA ASP A 15 24.45 3.50 -18.51
C ASP A 15 24.45 3.80 -16.99
N GLY A 16 24.58 2.79 -16.13
CA GLY A 16 24.68 2.94 -14.67
C GLY A 16 23.35 3.19 -13.95
N GLY A 17 22.26 3.33 -14.70
CA GLY A 17 20.89 3.44 -14.18
C GLY A 17 20.54 4.81 -13.61
N ILE A 18 19.53 4.83 -12.73
CA ILE A 18 18.97 6.06 -12.16
C ILE A 18 19.99 6.78 -11.24
N LEU A 19 20.22 8.08 -11.51
CA LEU A 19 21.12 8.98 -10.76
C LEU A 19 22.63 8.65 -10.82
N TYR A 20 23.06 7.80 -11.75
CA TYR A 20 24.48 7.68 -12.09
C TYR A 20 24.94 8.92 -12.90
N PRO A 21 26.14 9.49 -12.69
CA PRO A 21 27.18 9.11 -11.72
C PRO A 21 27.08 9.80 -10.34
N ILE A 22 26.01 10.55 -10.06
CA ILE A 22 25.82 11.28 -8.78
C ILE A 22 25.81 10.31 -7.59
N MET A 23 25.25 9.12 -7.78
CA MET A 23 25.30 8.01 -6.81
C MET A 23 25.77 6.73 -7.51
N PRO A 24 26.40 5.78 -6.77
CA PRO A 24 26.82 4.50 -7.35
C PRO A 24 25.62 3.71 -7.89
N ALA A 25 25.82 2.98 -8.98
CA ALA A 25 24.78 2.20 -9.65
C ALA A 25 24.04 1.27 -8.66
N GLY A 26 22.71 1.25 -8.74
CA GLY A 26 21.84 0.44 -7.88
C GLY A 26 21.64 0.94 -6.45
N THR A 27 22.37 1.98 -5.99
CA THR A 27 22.24 2.51 -4.62
C THR A 27 20.88 3.16 -4.36
N PHE A 28 20.29 3.80 -5.38
CA PHE A 28 19.01 4.50 -5.25
C PHE A 28 17.87 3.61 -4.74
N ILE A 29 17.75 2.37 -5.25
CA ILE A 29 16.71 1.43 -4.82
C ILE A 29 16.84 1.11 -3.33
N TRP A 30 18.07 0.92 -2.85
CA TRP A 30 18.31 0.62 -1.43
C TRP A 30 17.95 1.78 -0.53
N VAL A 31 18.32 3.01 -0.90
CA VAL A 31 17.93 4.22 -0.17
C VAL A 31 16.42 4.37 -0.15
N PHE A 32 15.76 4.23 -1.31
CA PHE A 32 14.31 4.35 -1.42
C PHE A 32 13.59 3.27 -0.59
N ARG A 33 14.08 2.02 -0.63
CA ARG A 33 13.55 0.90 0.17
C ARG A 33 13.68 1.16 1.67
N ALA A 34 14.85 1.65 2.11
CA ALA A 34 15.07 1.99 3.52
C ALA A 34 14.14 3.12 3.97
N ALA A 35 13.96 4.15 3.14
CA ALA A 35 13.05 5.26 3.42
C ALA A 35 11.59 4.81 3.52
N LEU A 36 11.11 3.98 2.59
CA LEU A 36 9.76 3.42 2.63
C LEU A 36 9.54 2.52 3.86
N LEU A 37 10.51 1.67 4.19
CA LEU A 37 10.44 0.82 5.36
C LEU A 37 10.35 1.66 6.65
N ALA A 38 11.18 2.69 6.78
CA ALA A 38 11.12 3.62 7.89
C ALA A 38 9.76 4.33 7.98
N ALA A 39 9.22 4.80 6.85
CA ALA A 39 7.90 5.45 6.81
C ALA A 39 6.77 4.50 7.27
N VAL A 40 6.79 3.24 6.83
CA VAL A 40 5.81 2.22 7.26
C VAL A 40 5.93 1.95 8.77
N ILE A 41 7.15 1.79 9.29
CA ILE A 41 7.37 1.56 10.73
C ILE A 41 6.86 2.74 11.56
N LEU A 42 7.22 3.97 11.18
CA LEU A 42 6.77 5.18 11.87
C LEU A 42 5.25 5.33 11.80
N HIS A 43 4.64 5.01 10.66
CA HIS A 43 3.18 5.01 10.50
C HIS A 43 2.52 4.02 11.46
N ILE A 44 2.97 2.75 11.47
CA ILE A 44 2.45 1.71 12.38
C ILE A 44 2.65 2.11 13.84
N TRP A 45 3.80 2.66 14.20
CA TRP A 45 4.08 3.13 15.56
C TRP A 45 3.15 4.27 15.99
N SER A 46 2.90 5.25 15.11
CA SER A 46 1.95 6.33 15.37
C SER A 46 0.51 5.80 15.56
N ALA A 47 0.08 4.85 14.73
CA ALA A 47 -1.23 4.23 14.84
C ALA A 47 -1.38 3.37 16.11
N ALA A 48 -0.34 2.62 16.46
CA ALA A 48 -0.28 1.78 17.65
C ALA A 48 -0.27 2.63 18.93
N SER A 49 0.55 3.68 19.00
CA SER A 49 0.61 4.58 20.16
C SER A 49 -0.72 5.32 20.38
N LEU A 50 -1.38 5.80 19.32
CA LEU A 50 -2.72 6.37 19.42
C LEU A 50 -3.75 5.33 19.89
N SER A 51 -3.61 4.09 19.40
CA SER A 51 -4.51 3.00 19.78
C SER A 51 -4.35 2.59 21.25
N ALA A 52 -3.12 2.55 21.74
CA ALA A 52 -2.79 2.29 23.14
C ALA A 52 -3.31 3.41 24.05
N LYS A 53 -3.10 4.69 23.69
CA LYS A 53 -3.66 5.85 24.41
C LYS A 53 -5.19 5.79 24.49
N THR A 54 -5.84 5.43 23.38
CA THR A 54 -7.30 5.28 23.34
C THR A 54 -7.78 4.15 24.25
N LEU A 55 -7.00 3.07 24.39
CA LEU A 55 -7.34 1.93 25.25
C LEU A 55 -7.06 2.22 26.73
N ALA A 56 -5.97 2.91 27.05
CA ALA A 56 -5.63 3.33 28.41
C ALA A 56 -6.65 4.34 28.98
N ASN A 57 -7.13 5.27 28.14
CA ASN A 57 -8.15 6.25 28.51
C ASN A 57 -9.59 5.70 28.52
N ARG A 58 -9.78 4.37 28.42
CA ARG A 58 -11.09 3.71 28.64
C ARG A 58 -11.39 3.46 30.13
N GLY A 59 -10.51 3.90 31.03
CA GLY A 59 -10.69 3.81 32.48
C GLY A 59 -11.87 4.64 33.00
N ASP A 60 -12.66 3.95 33.83
CA ASP A 60 -13.89 4.31 34.55
C ASP A 60 -15.13 4.75 33.77
N LYS A 61 -16.26 4.17 34.22
CA LYS A 61 -17.63 4.47 33.82
C LYS A 61 -17.89 5.98 33.87
N TYR A 62 -17.65 6.69 32.77
CA TYR A 62 -18.11 8.08 32.67
C TYR A 62 -19.63 8.12 32.66
N ALA A 63 -20.18 8.85 33.65
CA ALA A 63 -21.59 9.04 33.96
C ALA A 63 -22.44 9.73 32.85
N VAL A 64 -21.86 10.00 31.68
CA VAL A 64 -22.58 10.47 30.50
C VAL A 64 -22.03 9.77 29.28
N THR A 65 -22.68 8.67 28.89
CA THR A 65 -22.51 8.05 27.58
C THR A 65 -23.14 8.95 26.51
N LYS A 66 -22.51 10.08 26.20
CA LYS A 66 -22.58 10.59 24.82
C LYS A 66 -21.56 9.77 24.05
N LYS A 67 -22.01 8.64 23.49
CA LYS A 67 -21.27 7.93 22.43
C LYS A 67 -21.02 8.95 21.31
N LYS A 68 -19.92 9.71 21.36
CA LYS A 68 -19.32 10.26 20.14
C LYS A 68 -19.02 9.01 19.33
N ALA A 69 -19.89 8.71 18.37
CA ALA A 69 -19.91 7.46 17.66
C ALA A 69 -18.50 7.19 17.16
N GLN A 70 -17.80 6.26 17.82
CA GLN A 70 -16.71 5.52 17.21
C GLN A 70 -17.36 4.87 16.01
N THR A 71 -17.29 5.58 14.89
CA THR A 71 -18.02 5.24 13.67
C THR A 71 -17.53 3.85 13.29
N TYR A 72 -18.41 2.99 12.78
CA TYR A 72 -18.05 1.63 12.37
C TYR A 72 -16.73 1.59 11.56
N SER A 73 -16.50 2.63 10.75
CA SER A 73 -15.27 2.94 10.03
C SER A 73 -13.97 3.00 10.88
N SER A 74 -13.97 3.54 12.11
CA SER A 74 -12.76 3.58 12.95
C SER A 74 -12.41 2.20 13.52
N ARG A 75 -13.40 1.33 13.74
CA ARG A 75 -13.19 -0.04 14.20
C ARG A 75 -12.65 -0.93 13.09
N THR A 76 -13.15 -0.77 11.87
CA THR A 76 -12.67 -1.52 10.69
C THR A 76 -11.28 -1.07 10.25
N MET A 77 -10.88 0.19 10.51
CA MET A 77 -9.53 0.69 10.15
C MET A 77 -8.38 -0.04 10.85
N ARG A 78 -8.53 -0.46 12.13
CA ARG A 78 -7.49 -1.21 12.84
C ARG A 78 -7.27 -2.60 12.22
N TRP A 79 -8.36 -3.33 12.03
CA TRP A 79 -8.31 -4.66 11.44
C TRP A 79 -7.89 -4.61 9.97
N GLY A 80 -8.36 -3.63 9.21
CA GLY A 80 -7.91 -3.38 7.84
C GLY A 80 -6.41 -3.14 7.78
N GLY A 81 -5.84 -2.31 8.67
CA GLY A 81 -4.40 -2.08 8.75
C GLY A 81 -3.59 -3.36 9.03
N ILE A 82 -4.06 -4.23 9.94
CA ILE A 82 -3.40 -5.51 10.24
C ILE A 82 -3.42 -6.43 9.02
N ILE A 83 -4.56 -6.55 8.34
CA ILE A 83 -4.68 -7.38 7.14
C ILE A 83 -3.76 -6.86 6.02
N ILE A 84 -3.68 -5.53 5.84
CA ILE A 84 -2.77 -4.91 4.88
C ILE A 84 -1.32 -5.19 5.23
N ALA A 85 -0.94 -5.15 6.51
CA ALA A 85 0.42 -5.47 6.94
C ALA A 85 0.78 -6.95 6.66
N ALA A 86 -0.16 -7.87 6.92
CA ALA A 86 0.01 -9.28 6.57
C ALA A 86 0.16 -9.48 5.05
N PHE A 87 -0.67 -8.79 4.26
CA PHE A 87 -0.57 -8.80 2.80
C PHE A 87 0.76 -8.20 2.30
N LEU A 88 1.27 -7.14 2.92
CA LEU A 88 2.57 -6.57 2.57
C LEU A 88 3.70 -7.58 2.80
N ILE A 89 3.69 -8.30 3.92
CA ILE A 89 4.67 -9.35 4.20
C ILE A 89 4.59 -10.45 3.13
N PHE A 90 3.37 -10.92 2.84
CA PHE A 90 3.14 -11.90 1.77
C PHE A 90 3.67 -11.40 0.41
N HIS A 91 3.37 -10.16 0.05
CA HIS A 91 3.82 -9.52 -1.19
C HIS A 91 5.35 -9.43 -1.28
N LEU A 92 6.01 -9.06 -0.18
CA LEU A 92 7.48 -9.03 -0.11
C LEU A 92 8.10 -10.43 -0.20
N ILE A 93 7.46 -11.44 0.41
CA ILE A 93 7.91 -12.83 0.26
C ILE A 93 7.83 -13.26 -1.20
N GLN A 94 6.69 -12.99 -1.86
CA GLN A 94 6.44 -13.36 -3.26
C GLN A 94 7.45 -12.76 -4.24
N PHE A 95 7.73 -11.46 -4.12
CA PHE A 95 8.51 -10.72 -5.14
C PHE A 95 9.94 -10.36 -4.73
N THR A 96 10.28 -10.36 -3.44
CA THR A 96 11.58 -9.87 -2.96
C THR A 96 12.38 -10.92 -2.21
N ILE A 97 11.78 -11.65 -1.26
CA ILE A 97 12.53 -12.57 -0.38
C ILE A 97 12.71 -13.95 -1.03
N ILE A 98 11.66 -14.48 -1.66
CA ILE A 98 11.67 -15.77 -2.35
C ILE A 98 11.17 -15.55 -3.78
N PRO A 99 11.97 -14.88 -4.64
CA PRO A 99 11.58 -14.61 -6.01
C PRO A 99 11.36 -15.94 -6.76
N GLY A 100 10.26 -16.04 -7.50
CA GLY A 100 9.86 -17.27 -8.19
C GLY A 100 9.12 -18.29 -7.32
N SER A 101 8.78 -17.96 -6.06
CA SER A 101 8.03 -18.84 -5.14
C SER A 101 6.71 -19.38 -5.70
N PHE A 102 6.09 -18.67 -6.64
CA PHE A 102 4.85 -19.07 -7.31
C PHE A 102 5.05 -19.34 -8.81
N GLY A 103 6.30 -19.61 -9.22
CA GLY A 103 6.72 -19.82 -10.61
C GLY A 103 7.44 -18.62 -11.22
N GLY A 104 8.05 -18.85 -12.39
CA GLY A 104 8.91 -17.88 -13.07
C GLY A 104 10.38 -17.95 -12.62
N ASN A 105 11.27 -17.37 -13.42
CA ASN A 105 12.68 -17.25 -13.09
C ASN A 105 12.88 -16.07 -12.13
N GLY A 106 13.57 -16.29 -11.00
CA GLY A 106 13.83 -15.27 -9.99
C GLY A 106 14.68 -14.10 -10.49
N ASP A 107 15.41 -14.30 -11.60
CA ASP A 107 16.24 -13.27 -12.23
C ASP A 107 15.46 -12.39 -13.21
N GLU A 108 14.29 -12.83 -13.67
CA GLU A 108 13.45 -12.14 -14.65
C GLU A 108 12.10 -11.72 -14.05
N PRO A 109 11.96 -10.46 -13.60
CA PRO A 109 10.76 -9.98 -12.93
C PRO A 109 9.46 -10.17 -13.72
N HIS A 110 9.51 -10.08 -15.06
CA HIS A 110 8.36 -10.32 -15.93
C HIS A 110 7.75 -11.72 -15.71
N THR A 111 8.60 -12.75 -15.69
CA THR A 111 8.15 -14.14 -15.59
C THR A 111 7.54 -14.45 -14.22
N MET A 112 8.03 -13.81 -13.15
CA MET A 112 7.46 -13.93 -11.82
C MET A 112 6.06 -13.33 -11.72
N VAL A 113 5.85 -12.17 -12.35
CA VAL A 113 4.53 -11.51 -12.41
C VAL A 113 3.57 -12.36 -13.23
N LEU A 114 4.00 -12.87 -14.38
CA LEU A 114 3.16 -13.70 -15.25
C LEU A 114 2.74 -14.99 -14.54
N ALA A 115 3.71 -15.76 -14.01
CA ALA A 115 3.43 -17.03 -13.33
C ALA A 115 2.58 -16.83 -12.06
N GLY A 116 2.83 -15.76 -11.31
CA GLY A 116 2.07 -15.43 -10.10
C GLY A 116 0.60 -15.11 -10.40
N PHE A 117 0.32 -14.29 -11.42
CA PHE A 117 -1.04 -13.82 -11.72
C PHE A 117 -1.83 -14.70 -12.71
N GLN A 118 -1.21 -15.71 -13.32
CA GLN A 118 -1.95 -16.76 -14.03
C GLN A 118 -2.85 -17.58 -13.10
N GLN A 119 -2.53 -17.63 -11.80
CA GLN A 119 -3.34 -18.28 -10.79
C GLN A 119 -4.56 -17.40 -10.43
N TRP A 120 -5.76 -17.81 -10.83
CA TRP A 120 -7.00 -17.03 -10.60
C TRP A 120 -7.22 -16.66 -9.11
N TRP A 121 -6.84 -17.55 -8.19
CA TRP A 121 -6.97 -17.31 -6.74
C TRP A 121 -6.01 -16.22 -6.25
N MET A 122 -4.83 -16.07 -6.88
CA MET A 122 -3.88 -15.01 -6.57
C MET A 122 -4.47 -13.65 -6.94
N VAL A 123 -5.08 -13.55 -8.12
CA VAL A 123 -5.76 -12.32 -8.56
C VAL A 123 -6.91 -11.95 -7.63
N LEU A 124 -7.69 -12.94 -7.20
CA LEU A 124 -8.78 -12.72 -6.23
C LEU A 124 -8.25 -12.23 -4.87
N LEU A 125 -7.19 -12.84 -4.35
CA LEU A 125 -6.54 -12.42 -3.10
C LEU A 125 -6.05 -10.96 -3.21
N TYR A 126 -5.34 -10.64 -4.29
CA TYR A 126 -4.87 -9.27 -4.56
C TYR A 126 -6.03 -8.30 -4.72
N ALA A 127 -7.13 -8.68 -5.37
CA ALA A 127 -8.32 -7.84 -5.52
C ALA A 127 -8.94 -7.48 -4.16
N ILE A 128 -9.12 -8.48 -3.28
CA ILE A 128 -9.67 -8.27 -1.94
C ILE A 128 -8.75 -7.36 -1.13
N CYS A 129 -7.44 -7.62 -1.14
CA CYS A 129 -6.45 -6.80 -0.45
C CYS A 129 -6.41 -5.36 -1.01
N MET A 130 -6.54 -5.19 -2.33
CA MET A 130 -6.60 -3.86 -2.95
C MET A 130 -7.84 -3.08 -2.53
N VAL A 131 -9.00 -3.72 -2.36
CA VAL A 131 -10.18 -3.05 -1.78
C VAL A 131 -9.88 -2.54 -0.37
N LEU A 132 -9.26 -3.37 0.48
CA LEU A 132 -8.90 -2.99 1.85
C LEU A 132 -7.88 -1.84 1.87
N ILE A 133 -6.86 -1.90 1.02
CA ILE A 133 -5.86 -0.83 0.85
C ILE A 133 -6.55 0.47 0.42
N CYS A 134 -7.46 0.41 -0.56
CA CYS A 134 -8.16 1.60 -1.05
C CYS A 134 -9.08 2.20 0.01
N MET A 135 -9.76 1.38 0.81
CA MET A 135 -10.50 1.86 1.99
C MET A 135 -9.56 2.52 3.01
N HIS A 136 -8.41 1.89 3.29
CA HIS A 136 -7.40 2.44 4.21
C HIS A 136 -6.85 3.79 3.72
N ILE A 137 -6.50 3.90 2.43
CA ILE A 137 -5.99 5.13 1.82
C ILE A 137 -7.06 6.23 1.82
N ARG A 138 -8.30 5.91 1.45
CA ARG A 138 -9.42 6.86 1.51
C ARG A 138 -9.56 7.47 2.91
N HIS A 139 -9.53 6.63 3.94
CA HIS A 139 -9.61 7.06 5.34
C HIS A 139 -8.37 7.84 5.78
N GLY A 140 -7.17 7.34 5.45
CA GLY A 140 -5.89 7.96 5.79
C GLY A 140 -5.73 9.33 5.14
N PHE A 141 -6.05 9.45 3.85
CA PHE A 141 -6.04 10.70 3.11
C PHE A 141 -6.98 11.71 3.77
N PHE A 142 -8.25 11.36 3.93
CA PHE A 142 -9.23 12.26 4.56
C PHE A 142 -8.79 12.69 5.97
N SER A 143 -8.28 11.75 6.78
CA SER A 143 -7.82 12.04 8.15
C SER A 143 -6.58 12.94 8.18
N ALA A 144 -5.60 12.71 7.29
CA ALA A 144 -4.37 13.50 7.24
C ALA A 144 -4.67 14.96 6.89
N PHE A 145 -5.49 15.19 5.85
CA PHE A 145 -5.88 16.54 5.45
C PHE A 145 -6.79 17.23 6.48
N THR A 146 -7.60 16.47 7.21
CA THR A 146 -8.37 17.02 8.33
C THR A 146 -7.44 17.48 9.46
N THR A 147 -6.43 16.68 9.83
CA THR A 147 -5.46 17.04 10.88
C THR A 147 -4.58 18.23 10.49
N LEU A 148 -4.21 18.35 9.22
CA LEU A 148 -3.44 19.49 8.70
C LEU A 148 -4.26 20.78 8.56
N GLY A 149 -5.56 20.75 8.86
CA GLY A 149 -6.41 21.94 8.89
C GLY A 149 -7.11 22.27 7.56
N ALA A 150 -7.07 21.38 6.56
CA ALA A 150 -7.75 21.63 5.27
C ALA A 150 -9.28 21.52 5.36
N ASN A 151 -9.81 20.89 6.41
CA ASN A 151 -11.24 20.73 6.63
C ASN A 151 -11.82 21.92 7.43
N THR A 152 -11.92 23.08 6.79
CA THR A 152 -12.34 24.35 7.41
C THR A 152 -13.85 24.63 7.31
N SER A 153 -14.58 23.90 6.47
CA SER A 153 -16.01 24.12 6.21
C SER A 153 -16.71 22.86 5.71
N ALA A 154 -18.05 22.86 5.71
CA ALA A 154 -18.84 21.76 5.15
C ALA A 154 -18.58 21.55 3.64
N GLY A 155 -18.21 22.61 2.91
CA GLY A 155 -17.79 22.51 1.51
C GLY A 155 -16.44 21.79 1.38
N ALA A 156 -15.45 22.21 2.18
CA ALA A 156 -14.13 21.57 2.22
C ALA A 156 -14.22 20.08 2.59
N PHE A 157 -15.08 19.73 3.55
CA PHE A 157 -15.36 18.33 3.90
C PHE A 157 -15.82 17.51 2.68
N LYS A 158 -16.80 18.00 1.91
CA LYS A 158 -17.32 17.30 0.72
C LYS A 158 -16.23 17.14 -0.34
N VAL A 159 -15.46 18.19 -0.61
CA VAL A 159 -14.37 18.16 -1.60
C VAL A 159 -13.31 17.14 -1.20
N LEU A 160 -12.81 17.19 0.04
CA LEU A 160 -11.81 16.25 0.54
C LEU A 160 -12.30 14.79 0.48
N ASN A 161 -13.58 14.57 0.79
CA ASN A 161 -14.18 13.23 0.73
C ASN A 161 -14.30 12.70 -0.70
N VAL A 162 -14.61 13.56 -1.68
CA VAL A 162 -14.63 13.20 -3.11
C VAL A 162 -13.22 12.92 -3.60
N LEU A 163 -12.24 13.78 -3.28
CA LEU A 163 -10.84 13.56 -3.64
C LEU A 163 -10.30 12.24 -3.07
N ALA A 164 -10.63 11.93 -1.82
CA ALA A 164 -10.25 10.66 -1.20
C ALA A 164 -10.82 9.44 -1.94
N TRP A 165 -12.05 9.54 -2.47
CA TRP A 165 -12.64 8.49 -3.33
C TRP A 165 -11.96 8.39 -4.68
N ILE A 166 -11.69 9.53 -5.33
CA ILE A 166 -11.01 9.57 -6.63
C ILE A 166 -9.64 8.91 -6.53
N VAL A 167 -8.83 9.30 -5.53
CA VAL A 167 -7.51 8.71 -5.28
C VAL A 167 -7.63 7.19 -5.07
N ALA A 168 -8.57 6.75 -4.23
CA ALA A 168 -8.79 5.33 -4.00
C ALA A 168 -9.18 4.56 -5.27
N LEU A 169 -10.07 5.11 -6.10
CA LEU A 169 -10.53 4.46 -7.33
C LEU A 169 -9.43 4.39 -8.40
N VAL A 170 -8.68 5.48 -8.58
CA VAL A 170 -7.56 5.52 -9.53
C VAL A 170 -6.50 4.50 -9.15
N LEU A 171 -6.15 4.39 -7.87
CA LEU A 171 -5.20 3.38 -7.41
C LEU A 171 -5.77 1.97 -7.60
N PHE A 172 -7.04 1.73 -7.24
CA PHE A 172 -7.65 0.42 -7.44
C PHE A 172 -7.58 -0.03 -8.90
N ILE A 173 -8.02 0.80 -9.83
CA ILE A 173 -8.01 0.48 -11.26
C ILE A 173 -6.57 0.30 -11.73
N GLY A 174 -5.69 1.27 -11.44
CA GLY A 174 -4.30 1.25 -11.91
C GLY A 174 -3.54 0.00 -11.48
N PHE A 175 -3.69 -0.42 -10.22
CA PHE A 175 -3.03 -1.63 -9.71
C PHE A 175 -3.71 -2.93 -10.13
N MET A 176 -5.03 -2.94 -10.37
CA MET A 176 -5.75 -4.14 -10.81
C MET A 176 -5.63 -4.42 -12.31
N VAL A 177 -5.30 -3.43 -13.13
CA VAL A 177 -5.10 -3.62 -14.57
C VAL A 177 -4.06 -4.70 -14.86
N MET A 178 -2.92 -4.71 -14.15
CA MET A 178 -1.84 -5.66 -14.42
C MET A 178 -2.22 -7.13 -14.09
N PRO A 179 -2.71 -7.49 -12.88
CA PRO A 179 -3.17 -8.84 -12.58
C PRO A 179 -4.28 -9.34 -13.51
N LEU A 180 -5.23 -8.46 -13.86
CA LEU A 180 -6.33 -8.82 -14.76
C LEU A 180 -5.84 -9.04 -16.20
N ALA A 181 -4.92 -8.21 -16.68
CA ALA A 181 -4.36 -8.35 -18.01
C ALA A 181 -3.62 -9.69 -18.18
N VAL A 182 -2.90 -10.15 -17.14
CA VAL A 182 -2.29 -11.48 -17.12
C VAL A 182 -3.34 -12.59 -17.11
N LEU A 183 -4.32 -12.51 -16.22
CA LEU A 183 -5.33 -13.56 -16.07
C LEU A 183 -6.17 -13.78 -17.34
N PHE A 184 -6.49 -12.69 -18.04
CA PHE A 184 -7.23 -12.75 -19.30
C PHE A 184 -6.35 -12.99 -20.54
N GLY A 185 -5.03 -13.17 -20.35
CA GLY A 185 -4.10 -13.46 -21.44
C GLY A 185 -3.90 -12.30 -22.42
N VAL A 186 -4.18 -11.06 -22.00
CA VAL A 186 -3.91 -9.84 -22.79
C VAL A 186 -2.40 -9.56 -22.84
N ILE A 187 -1.69 -9.96 -21.78
CA ILE A 187 -0.23 -9.88 -21.66
C ILE A 187 0.27 -11.28 -21.34
N GLY A 188 1.18 -11.79 -22.17
CA GLY A 188 1.82 -13.11 -22.05
C GLY A 188 3.28 -13.02 -22.47
#